data_AF-A0ABD6I3X2-F1
#
_entry.id   AF-A0ABD6I3X2-F1
#
_cell.length_a   1.000
_cell.length_b   1.000
_cell.length_c   1.000
_cell.angle_alpha   90.00
_cell.angle_beta   90.00
_cell.angle_gamma   90.00
#
_symmetry.space_group_name_H-M   'P 1'
#
loop_
_entity.id
_entity.type
_entity.pdbx_description
1 polymer ?
#
loop_
_entity_poly.entity_id
_entity_poly.type
_entity_poly.pdbx_seq_one_letter_code
_entity_poly.pdbx_strand_id
1 'polypeptide(L)'
;MSTLKDLSRQLKQLQKQIPFATAQAMTSVVRDIAAAQKVALGRKLESPTPFTVNAVGSSGARKNNLRAKVYVRDIAAGYLEPFEFGGEHKLNSQALLNPKNIKLNKYGNMPRNKLSQMKAKPNVFVGEVNGVNAVWQRRKPKKSKKKRAKRSANGTRRPKPKQRSPKLLVRFGDALPVAPVLGCMDRSRTMAEALMPGALSRAIADAIRTAR
;
A
#
# COMPACT_ATOMS: atom_id res chain seq x y z
N MET A 1 57.67 25.77 6.27
CA MET A 1 57.53 24.59 7.15
C MET A 1 56.25 24.75 7.94
N SER A 2 55.28 23.84 7.81
CA SER A 2 54.07 23.84 8.63
C SER A 2 54.47 23.65 10.10
N THR A 3 54.12 24.61 10.95
CA THR A 3 54.45 24.51 12.37
C THR A 3 53.52 23.52 13.07
N LEU A 4 53.93 23.02 14.23
CA LEU A 4 53.09 22.16 15.09
C LEU A 4 51.70 22.78 15.38
N LYS A 5 51.64 24.11 15.44
CA LYS A 5 50.38 24.87 15.58
C LYS A 5 49.49 24.77 14.35
N ASP A 6 50.06 24.79 13.15
CA ASP A 6 49.30 24.66 11.89
C ASP A 6 48.69 23.26 11.76
N LEU A 7 49.48 22.22 12.09
CA LEU A 7 48.99 20.84 12.15
C LEU A 7 47.84 20.69 13.15
N SER A 8 47.97 21.28 14.34
CA SER A 8 46.91 21.24 15.36
C SER A 8 45.61 21.93 14.88
N ARG A 9 45.73 23.00 14.09
CA ARG A 9 44.58 23.73 13.53
C ARG A 9 43.88 22.92 12.46
N GLN A 10 44.64 22.28 11.56
CA GLN A 10 44.14 21.39 10.53
C GLN A 10 43.41 20.17 11.14
N LEU A 11 43.99 19.55 12.17
CA LEU A 11 43.33 18.44 12.88
C LEU A 11 42.00 18.86 13.53
N LYS A 12 41.94 20.06 14.13
CA LYS A 12 40.69 20.61 14.68
C LYS A 12 39.66 20.93 13.59
N GLN A 13 40.08 21.40 12.42
CA GLN A 13 39.18 21.60 11.28
C GLN A 13 38.62 20.27 10.77
N LEU A 14 39.48 19.26 10.60
CA LEU A 14 39.06 17.91 10.21
C LEU A 14 38.09 17.30 11.22
N GLN A 15 38.37 17.42 12.52
CA GLN A 15 37.48 16.94 13.57
C GLN A 15 36.07 17.56 13.46
N LYS A 16 35.96 18.83 13.07
CA LYS A 16 34.66 19.50 12.85
C LYS A 16 33.93 19.02 11.61
N GLN A 17 34.65 18.54 10.60
CA GLN A 17 34.07 18.05 9.34
C GLN A 17 33.63 16.59 9.43
N ILE A 18 34.18 15.78 10.34
CA ILE A 18 33.79 14.37 10.51
C ILE A 18 32.27 14.21 10.71
N PRO A 19 31.58 14.91 11.63
CA PRO A 19 30.14 14.77 11.80
C PRO A 19 29.33 15.17 10.56
N PHE A 20 29.81 16.15 9.79
CA PHE A 20 29.17 16.56 8.55
C PHE A 20 29.32 15.49 7.47
N ALA A 21 30.54 14.96 7.29
CA ALA A 21 30.83 13.85 6.38
C ALA A 21 29.98 12.62 6.72
N THR A 22 29.94 12.22 7.99
CA THR A 22 29.13 11.09 8.45
C THR A 22 27.65 11.33 8.16
N ALA A 23 27.13 12.54 8.45
CA ALA A 23 25.73 12.87 8.16
C ALA A 23 25.41 12.78 6.66
N GLN A 24 26.33 13.22 5.80
CA GLN A 24 26.19 13.13 4.35
C GLN A 24 26.21 11.68 3.86
N ALA A 25 27.13 10.85 4.36
CA ALA A 25 27.21 9.43 4.05
C ALA A 25 25.94 8.67 4.48
N MET A 26 25.47 8.88 5.72
CA MET A 26 24.23 8.28 6.18
C MET A 26 23.02 8.70 5.33
N THR A 27 23.00 9.96 4.92
CA THR A 27 21.91 10.52 4.11
C THR A 27 21.90 9.94 2.69
N SER A 28 23.06 9.73 2.06
CA SER A 28 23.11 9.10 0.74
C SER A 28 22.65 7.64 0.81
N VAL A 29 23.17 6.87 1.77
CA VAL A 29 22.82 5.46 1.94
C VAL A 29 21.32 5.26 2.17
N VAL A 30 20.70 6.04 3.06
CA VAL A 30 19.26 5.92 3.33
C VAL A 30 18.42 6.30 2.11
N ARG A 31 18.86 7.23 1.26
CA ARG A 31 18.18 7.56 0.00
C ARG A 31 18.28 6.42 -1.02
N ASP A 32 19.45 5.80 -1.13
CA ASP A 32 19.67 4.65 -2.03
C ASP A 32 18.83 3.44 -1.58
N ILE A 33 18.77 3.17 -0.27
CA ILE A 33 17.91 2.13 0.30
C ILE A 33 16.44 2.42 0.01
N ALA A 34 15.98 3.67 0.23
CA ALA A 34 14.60 4.05 -0.05
C ALA A 34 14.26 3.88 -1.54
N ALA A 35 15.16 4.23 -2.45
CA ALA A 35 14.97 4.02 -3.88
C ALA A 35 14.86 2.52 -4.24
N ALA A 36 15.75 1.69 -3.68
CA ALA A 36 15.70 0.24 -3.89
C ALA A 36 14.43 -0.40 -3.30
N GLN A 37 13.97 0.07 -2.14
CA GLN A 37 12.70 -0.37 -1.56
C GLN A 37 11.51 -0.02 -2.47
N LYS A 38 11.47 1.17 -3.07
CA LYS A 38 10.43 1.55 -4.05
C LYS A 38 10.40 0.60 -5.24
N VAL A 39 11.56 0.26 -5.79
CA VAL A 39 11.68 -0.70 -6.90
C VAL A 39 11.19 -2.09 -6.47
N ALA A 40 11.60 -2.54 -5.28
CA ALA A 40 11.19 -3.84 -4.78
C ALA A 40 9.68 -3.92 -4.50
N LEU A 41 9.06 -2.87 -3.97
CA LEU A 41 7.59 -2.80 -3.83
C LEU A 41 6.90 -2.92 -5.19
N GLY A 42 7.43 -2.23 -6.21
CA GLY A 42 6.93 -2.33 -7.58
C GLY A 42 6.99 -3.73 -8.20
N ARG A 43 7.95 -4.55 -7.76
CA ARG A 43 8.15 -5.93 -8.25
C ARG A 43 7.40 -6.99 -7.44
N LYS A 44 7.31 -6.80 -6.12
CA LYS A 44 6.78 -7.79 -5.18
C LYS A 44 5.26 -7.70 -5.00
N LEU A 45 4.69 -6.51 -5.16
CA LEU A 45 3.25 -6.31 -5.05
C LEU A 45 2.59 -6.45 -6.42
N GLU A 46 1.38 -7.01 -6.45
CA GLU A 46 0.56 -7.06 -7.65
C GLU A 46 -0.08 -5.68 -7.90
N SER A 47 0.29 -5.03 -9.01
CA SER A 47 -0.26 -3.73 -9.44
C SER A 47 -0.31 -2.63 -8.36
N PRO A 48 0.81 -2.31 -7.67
CA PRO A 48 0.81 -1.34 -6.60
C PRO A 48 0.50 0.07 -7.12
N THR A 49 -0.28 0.82 -6.34
CA THR A 49 -0.55 2.21 -6.68
C THR A 49 0.71 3.06 -6.49
N PRO A 50 0.88 4.18 -7.23
CA PRO A 50 1.98 5.12 -7.00
C PRO A 50 2.00 5.66 -5.57
N PHE A 51 0.83 5.74 -4.91
CA PHE A 51 0.75 6.12 -3.50
C PHE A 51 1.45 5.10 -2.59
N THR A 52 1.25 3.80 -2.86
CA THR A 52 1.88 2.70 -2.13
C THR A 52 3.40 2.69 -2.34
N VAL A 53 3.86 2.83 -3.59
CA VAL A 53 5.29 2.88 -3.89
C VAL A 53 5.94 4.13 -3.25
N ASN A 54 5.31 5.29 -3.38
CA ASN A 54 5.84 6.55 -2.82
C ASN A 54 5.62 6.70 -1.30
N ALA A 55 5.00 5.71 -0.64
CA ALA A 55 4.89 5.70 0.80
C ALA A 55 6.24 5.42 1.49
N VAL A 56 7.20 4.82 0.77
CA VAL A 56 8.57 4.68 1.26
C VAL A 56 9.26 6.03 1.22
N GLY A 57 9.71 6.47 2.38
CA GLY A 57 10.44 7.70 2.61
C GLY A 57 11.78 7.48 3.30
N SER A 58 12.61 8.51 3.27
CA SER A 58 13.91 8.57 3.92
C SER A 58 14.04 9.87 4.70
N SER A 59 14.54 9.79 5.92
CA SER A 59 14.97 10.95 6.71
C SER A 59 16.48 10.88 6.86
N GLY A 60 17.17 11.90 6.36
CA GLY A 60 18.63 11.99 6.41
C GLY A 60 19.16 12.40 7.78
N ALA A 61 20.44 12.12 8.01
CA ALA A 61 21.14 12.54 9.22
C ALA A 61 21.55 14.01 9.15
N ARG A 62 21.72 14.63 10.32
CA ARG A 62 22.26 15.99 10.48
C ARG A 62 23.56 15.94 11.25
N LYS A 63 24.44 16.92 11.08
CA LYS A 63 25.72 17.00 11.82
C LYS A 63 25.57 16.98 13.35
N ASN A 64 24.43 17.45 13.87
CA ASN A 64 24.10 17.45 15.29
C ASN A 64 23.24 16.26 15.73
N ASN A 65 22.78 15.44 14.79
CA ASN A 65 21.97 14.24 15.03
C ASN A 65 22.28 13.21 13.95
N LEU A 66 23.26 12.36 14.24
CA LEU A 66 23.74 11.29 13.37
C LEU A 66 22.77 10.09 13.38
N ARG A 67 21.51 10.36 13.04
CA ARG A 67 20.46 9.38 12.89
C ARG A 67 19.79 9.60 11.55
N ALA A 68 19.80 8.57 10.71
CA ALA A 68 19.06 8.52 9.47
C ALA A 68 18.12 7.31 9.52
N LYS A 69 16.94 7.43 8.92
CA LYS A 69 15.92 6.36 8.94
C LYS A 69 15.25 6.22 7.59
N VAL A 70 15.03 4.98 7.17
CA VAL A 70 14.09 4.64 6.10
C VAL A 70 12.77 4.27 6.78
N TYR A 71 11.65 4.74 6.25
CA TYR A 71 10.35 4.50 6.86
C TYR A 71 9.27 4.36 5.79
N VAL A 72 8.20 3.66 6.15
CA VAL A 72 6.95 3.64 5.40
C VAL A 72 5.97 4.57 6.11
N ARG A 73 5.27 5.43 5.36
CA ARG A 73 4.25 6.32 5.94
C ARG A 73 3.15 5.51 6.63
N ASP A 74 2.68 5.95 7.79
CA ASP A 74 1.70 5.25 8.63
C ASP A 74 0.41 4.86 7.89
N ILE A 75 -0.07 5.74 7.00
CA ILE A 75 -1.26 5.49 6.16
C ILE A 75 -1.07 4.24 5.30
N ALA A 76 0.14 4.02 4.78
CA ALA A 76 0.46 2.86 3.98
C ALA A 76 0.87 1.66 4.83
N ALA A 77 1.57 1.90 5.94
CA ALA A 77 1.99 0.87 6.88
C ALA A 77 0.81 0.01 7.29
N GLY A 78 -0.34 0.61 7.61
CA GLY A 78 -1.50 -0.16 8.05
C GLY A 78 -1.95 -1.28 7.10
N TYR A 79 -1.81 -1.14 5.77
CA TYR A 79 -2.16 -2.22 4.84
C TYR A 79 -0.94 -2.97 4.28
N LEU A 80 0.28 -2.48 4.51
CA LEU A 80 1.52 -3.14 4.09
C LEU A 80 2.13 -4.02 5.19
N GLU A 81 1.80 -3.75 6.45
CA GLU A 81 2.33 -4.47 7.62
C GLU A 81 2.09 -5.98 7.56
N PRO A 82 0.89 -6.48 7.16
CA PRO A 82 0.69 -7.92 6.97
C PRO A 82 1.58 -8.53 5.87
N PHE A 83 2.04 -7.74 4.90
CA PHE A 83 2.95 -8.21 3.86
C PHE A 83 4.42 -8.22 4.28
N GLU A 84 4.75 -7.61 5.42
CA GLU A 84 6.09 -7.66 6.00
C GLU A 84 6.18 -8.73 7.09
N PHE A 85 5.24 -8.75 8.04
CA PHE A 85 5.28 -9.65 9.20
C PHE A 85 4.39 -10.89 9.06
N GLY A 86 3.52 -10.92 8.05
CA GLY A 86 2.43 -11.89 7.95
C GLY A 86 1.19 -11.42 8.74
N GLY A 87 0.07 -12.11 8.53
CA GLY A 87 -1.18 -11.85 9.24
C GLY A 87 -2.36 -11.70 8.28
N GLU A 88 -3.43 -11.06 8.75
CA GLU A 88 -4.62 -10.85 7.94
C GLU A 88 -4.56 -9.55 7.13
N HIS A 89 -5.11 -9.59 5.93
CA HIS A 89 -5.20 -8.43 5.07
C HIS A 89 -6.04 -7.33 5.73
N LYS A 90 -5.49 -6.11 5.84
CA LYS A 90 -6.26 -5.00 6.41
C LYS A 90 -7.52 -4.74 5.59
N LEU A 91 -8.66 -4.79 6.27
CA LEU A 91 -9.94 -4.43 5.70
C LEU A 91 -10.16 -2.91 5.84
N ASN A 92 -10.46 -2.24 4.74
CA ASN A 92 -10.83 -0.81 4.75
C ASN A 92 -12.26 -0.56 5.28
N SER A 93 -13.02 -1.63 5.52
CA SER A 93 -14.38 -1.64 6.05
C SER A 93 -14.62 -2.95 6.82
N GLN A 94 -15.82 -3.18 7.39
CA GLN A 94 -16.17 -4.44 8.07
C GLN A 94 -15.94 -5.71 7.23
N ALA A 95 -15.75 -5.59 5.91
CA ALA A 95 -15.51 -6.71 5.02
C ALA A 95 -14.56 -6.34 3.88
N LEU A 96 -13.95 -7.38 3.30
CA LEU A 96 -13.23 -7.34 2.03
C LEU A 96 -14.21 -7.11 0.88
N LEU A 97 -13.96 -6.06 0.11
CA LEU A 97 -14.79 -5.73 -1.05
C LEU A 97 -14.29 -6.49 -2.27
N ASN A 98 -15.07 -7.45 -2.76
CA ASN A 98 -14.80 -8.19 -3.99
C ASN A 98 -15.78 -7.74 -5.11
N PRO A 99 -15.40 -6.73 -5.92
CA PRO A 99 -16.22 -6.25 -7.03
C PRO A 99 -16.38 -7.33 -8.11
N LYS A 100 -17.61 -7.64 -8.50
CA LYS A 100 -17.89 -8.65 -9.55
C LYS A 100 -18.31 -8.05 -10.88
N ASN A 101 -19.12 -6.99 -10.85
CA ASN A 101 -19.66 -6.40 -12.08
C ASN A 101 -19.41 -4.88 -12.10
N ILE A 102 -18.23 -4.47 -11.69
CA ILE A 102 -17.82 -3.07 -11.57
C ILE A 102 -16.48 -2.92 -12.26
N LYS A 103 -16.38 -1.92 -13.14
CA LYS A 103 -15.13 -1.56 -13.78
C LYS A 103 -14.13 -1.08 -12.72
N LEU A 104 -12.98 -1.75 -12.65
CA LEU A 104 -11.87 -1.38 -11.79
C LEU A 104 -10.96 -0.38 -12.50
N ASN A 105 -10.16 0.33 -11.71
CA ASN A 105 -9.07 1.13 -12.27
C ASN A 105 -7.91 0.22 -12.72
N LYS A 106 -6.88 0.81 -13.33
CA LYS A 106 -5.67 0.09 -13.78
C LYS A 106 -4.91 -0.65 -12.68
N TYR A 107 -5.19 -0.36 -11.41
CA TYR A 107 -4.57 -0.99 -10.24
C TYR A 107 -5.52 -1.98 -9.54
N GLY A 108 -6.60 -2.40 -10.19
CA GLY A 108 -7.58 -3.32 -9.60
C GLY A 108 -8.47 -2.72 -8.50
N ASN A 109 -8.38 -1.43 -8.23
CA ASN A 109 -9.14 -0.78 -7.16
C ASN A 109 -10.49 -0.24 -7.65
N MET A 110 -11.49 -0.29 -6.77
CA MET A 110 -12.79 0.36 -7.00
C MET A 110 -12.66 1.88 -6.87
N PRO A 111 -13.34 2.68 -7.72
CA PRO A 111 -13.35 4.13 -7.56
C PRO A 111 -13.95 4.54 -6.21
N ARG A 112 -13.34 5.52 -5.54
CA ARG A 112 -13.66 5.95 -4.15
C ARG A 112 -15.16 6.17 -3.91
N ASN A 113 -15.84 6.84 -4.82
CA ASN A 113 -17.26 7.20 -4.65
C ASN A 113 -18.22 6.15 -5.21
N LYS A 114 -17.72 5.05 -5.79
CA LYS A 114 -18.56 4.10 -6.53
C LYS A 114 -19.56 3.39 -5.63
N LEU A 115 -19.14 3.01 -4.43
CA LEU A 115 -20.01 2.34 -3.46
C LEU A 115 -21.14 3.27 -2.97
N SER A 116 -20.82 4.54 -2.68
CA SER A 116 -21.80 5.56 -2.30
C SER A 116 -22.80 5.83 -3.44
N GLN A 117 -22.30 6.01 -4.67
CA GLN A 117 -23.13 6.16 -5.86
C GLN A 117 -24.05 4.96 -6.12
N MET A 118 -23.64 3.75 -5.72
CA MET A 118 -24.48 2.55 -5.81
C MET A 118 -25.58 2.57 -4.77
N LYS A 119 -25.25 2.86 -3.51
CA LYS A 119 -26.23 2.94 -2.42
C LYS A 119 -27.28 4.02 -2.65
N ALA A 120 -26.93 5.11 -3.34
CA ALA A 120 -27.86 6.18 -3.70
C ALA A 120 -28.92 5.76 -4.75
N LYS A 121 -28.72 4.66 -5.48
CA LYS A 121 -29.69 4.21 -6.49
C LYS A 121 -30.86 3.49 -5.82
N PRO A 122 -32.12 3.82 -6.16
CA PRO A 122 -33.30 3.21 -5.53
C PRO A 122 -33.44 1.70 -5.83
N ASN A 123 -32.81 1.22 -6.90
CA ASN A 123 -32.82 -0.19 -7.27
C ASN A 123 -31.64 -0.98 -6.68
N VAL A 124 -30.81 -0.39 -5.83
CA VAL A 124 -29.67 -1.07 -5.20
C VAL A 124 -29.94 -1.20 -3.70
N PHE A 125 -29.55 -2.34 -3.13
CA PHE A 125 -29.63 -2.57 -1.69
C PHE A 125 -28.42 -3.37 -1.21
N VAL A 126 -28.16 -3.27 0.08
CA VAL A 126 -27.11 -4.03 0.76
C VAL A 126 -27.80 -5.11 1.59
N GLY A 127 -27.35 -6.35 1.48
CA GLY A 127 -27.88 -7.43 2.30
C GLY A 127 -27.46 -8.81 1.82
N GLU A 128 -27.96 -9.81 2.53
CA GLU A 128 -27.71 -11.20 2.23
C GLU A 128 -28.75 -11.76 1.26
N VAL A 129 -28.29 -12.41 0.18
CA VAL A 129 -29.15 -13.16 -0.74
C VAL A 129 -28.50 -14.52 -0.99
N ASN A 130 -29.18 -15.60 -0.62
CA ASN A 130 -28.71 -16.98 -0.74
C ASN A 130 -27.33 -17.20 -0.07
N GLY A 131 -27.13 -16.75 1.17
CA GLY A 131 -25.85 -16.96 1.89
C GLY A 131 -24.72 -16.01 1.50
N VAL A 132 -24.97 -15.03 0.62
CA VAL A 132 -23.95 -14.08 0.14
C VAL A 132 -24.31 -12.66 0.56
N ASN A 133 -23.56 -12.12 1.52
CA ASN A 133 -23.67 -10.72 1.92
C ASN A 133 -22.99 -9.82 0.88
N ALA A 134 -23.76 -8.90 0.30
CA ALA A 134 -23.32 -8.15 -0.86
C ALA A 134 -24.15 -6.89 -1.15
N VAL A 135 -23.64 -6.06 -2.06
CA VAL A 135 -24.42 -5.03 -2.76
C VAL A 135 -25.10 -5.66 -3.96
N TRP A 136 -26.43 -5.59 -3.97
CA TRP A 136 -27.30 -6.18 -4.98
C TRP A 136 -28.08 -5.12 -5.74
N GLN A 137 -28.31 -5.36 -7.03
CA GLN A 137 -29.22 -4.57 -7.84
C GLN A 137 -30.50 -5.34 -8.15
N ARG A 138 -31.64 -4.78 -7.75
CA ARG A 138 -32.98 -5.29 -8.09
C ARG A 138 -33.14 -5.32 -9.60
N ARG A 139 -33.58 -6.46 -10.12
CA ARG A 139 -33.93 -6.61 -11.54
C ARG A 139 -35.41 -6.37 -11.72
N LYS A 140 -35.80 -5.82 -12.88
CA LYS A 140 -37.21 -5.69 -13.24
C LYS A 140 -37.88 -7.08 -13.20
N PRO A 141 -39.12 -7.18 -12.68
CA PRO A 141 -39.84 -8.45 -12.61
C PRO A 141 -40.04 -9.04 -14.01
N LYS A 142 -40.09 -10.38 -14.10
CA LYS A 142 -40.45 -11.04 -15.35
C LYS A 142 -41.90 -10.67 -15.66
N LYS A 143 -42.15 -10.16 -16.87
CA LYS A 143 -43.52 -9.89 -17.35
C LYS A 143 -44.33 -11.19 -17.30
N SER A 144 -45.56 -11.12 -16.80
CA SER A 144 -46.50 -12.23 -16.90
C SER A 144 -46.78 -12.54 -18.38
N LYS A 145 -46.88 -13.82 -18.73
CA LYS A 145 -47.36 -14.20 -20.08
C LYS A 145 -48.82 -13.71 -20.17
N LYS A 146 -49.13 -12.80 -21.10
CA LYS A 146 -50.44 -12.13 -21.24
C LYS A 146 -51.62 -13.05 -21.63
N LYS A 147 -51.43 -14.37 -21.74
CA LYS A 147 -52.53 -15.28 -22.06
C LYS A 147 -53.35 -15.53 -20.79
N ARG A 148 -54.64 -15.19 -20.82
CA ARG A 148 -55.62 -15.64 -19.82
C ARG A 148 -55.59 -17.18 -19.79
N ALA A 149 -54.99 -17.74 -18.76
CA ALA A 149 -54.95 -19.19 -18.58
C ALA A 149 -56.26 -19.66 -17.93
N LYS A 150 -56.76 -20.84 -18.31
CA LYS A 150 -57.96 -21.45 -17.70
C LYS A 150 -57.80 -21.57 -16.18
N ARG A 151 -58.87 -21.30 -15.42
CA ARG A 151 -58.91 -21.44 -13.95
C ARG A 151 -58.69 -22.91 -13.56
N SER A 152 -58.10 -23.16 -12.40
CA SER A 152 -57.98 -24.53 -11.88
C SER A 152 -59.36 -25.06 -11.48
N ALA A 153 -59.63 -26.34 -11.74
CA ALA A 153 -60.91 -26.97 -11.39
C ALA A 153 -61.19 -26.92 -9.88
N ASN A 154 -60.14 -27.03 -9.05
CA ASN A 154 -60.25 -27.11 -7.59
C ASN A 154 -59.93 -25.79 -6.87
N GLY A 155 -59.95 -24.65 -7.56
CA GLY A 155 -59.72 -23.33 -6.94
C GLY A 155 -58.30 -23.08 -6.38
N THR A 156 -57.37 -24.02 -6.55
CA THR A 156 -56.00 -23.90 -6.02
C THR A 156 -55.20 -22.79 -6.72
N ARG A 157 -54.52 -21.96 -5.93
CA ARG A 157 -53.63 -20.91 -6.43
C ARG A 157 -52.39 -21.55 -7.07
N ARG A 158 -52.08 -21.17 -8.30
CA ARG A 158 -50.86 -21.62 -8.97
C ARG A 158 -49.61 -21.02 -8.31
N PRO A 159 -48.49 -21.76 -8.26
CA PRO A 159 -47.24 -21.22 -7.77
C PRO A 159 -46.80 -20.04 -8.66
N LYS A 160 -46.39 -18.95 -8.01
CA LYS A 160 -45.90 -17.75 -8.70
C LYS A 160 -44.62 -18.10 -9.46
N PRO A 161 -44.45 -17.65 -10.72
CA PRO A 161 -43.23 -17.95 -11.47
C PRO A 161 -42.02 -17.33 -10.78
N LYS A 162 -40.95 -18.13 -10.64
CA LYS A 162 -39.69 -17.72 -10.02
C LYS A 162 -39.13 -16.49 -10.73
N GLN A 163 -39.00 -15.41 -9.96
CA GLN A 163 -38.46 -14.13 -10.44
C GLN A 163 -36.95 -14.24 -10.66
N ARG A 164 -36.38 -13.29 -11.40
CA ARG A 164 -34.92 -13.22 -11.59
C ARG A 164 -34.28 -12.87 -10.24
N SER A 165 -33.20 -13.56 -9.89
CA SER A 165 -32.37 -13.16 -8.75
C SER A 165 -31.82 -11.74 -8.97
N PRO A 166 -31.64 -10.96 -7.89
CA PRO A 166 -30.92 -9.69 -7.96
C PRO A 166 -29.55 -9.86 -8.61
N LYS A 167 -29.06 -8.82 -9.28
CA LYS A 167 -27.72 -8.82 -9.88
C LYS A 167 -26.69 -8.49 -8.81
N LEU A 168 -25.69 -9.36 -8.62
CA LEU A 168 -24.58 -9.12 -7.71
C LEU A 168 -23.67 -8.01 -8.26
N LEU A 169 -23.39 -6.99 -7.44
CA LEU A 169 -22.47 -5.90 -7.80
C LEU A 169 -21.15 -6.01 -7.03
N VAL A 170 -21.20 -6.05 -5.71
CA VAL A 170 -20.04 -6.14 -4.80
C VAL A 170 -20.30 -7.26 -3.81
N ARG A 171 -19.41 -8.23 -3.71
CA ARG A 171 -19.44 -9.23 -2.64
C ARG A 171 -18.63 -8.73 -1.45
N PHE A 172 -19.15 -8.93 -0.24
CA PHE A 172 -18.40 -8.79 0.99
C PHE A 172 -17.82 -10.16 1.36
N GLY A 173 -16.56 -10.20 1.76
CA GLY A 173 -15.90 -11.40 2.27
C GLY A 173 -15.02 -11.07 3.47
N ASP A 174 -14.44 -12.10 4.07
CA ASP A 174 -13.57 -11.95 5.23
C ASP A 174 -12.15 -11.52 4.84
N ALA A 175 -11.35 -11.17 5.83
CA ALA A 175 -9.93 -10.89 5.61
C ALA A 175 -9.24 -12.17 5.11
N LEU A 176 -8.38 -12.02 4.10
CA LEU A 176 -7.58 -13.13 3.59
C LEU A 176 -6.24 -13.16 4.33
N PRO A 177 -5.68 -14.35 4.62
CA PRO A 177 -4.34 -14.45 5.15
C PRO A 177 -3.33 -13.96 4.10
N VAL A 178 -2.31 -13.25 4.55
CA VAL A 178 -1.25 -12.68 3.72
C VAL A 178 0.08 -13.32 4.10
N ALA A 179 0.78 -13.85 3.10
CA ALA A 179 2.14 -14.30 3.26
C ALA A 179 3.09 -13.09 3.31
N PRO A 180 4.12 -13.11 4.17
CA PRO A 180 5.14 -12.06 4.18
C PRO A 180 5.99 -12.15 2.91
N VAL A 181 5.95 -11.13 2.06
CA VAL A 181 6.66 -11.10 0.78
C VAL A 181 7.68 -9.97 0.73
N LEU A 182 7.50 -8.89 1.49
CA LEU A 182 8.23 -7.64 1.27
C LEU A 182 9.71 -7.69 1.67
N GLY A 183 10.02 -8.19 2.87
CA GLY A 183 11.39 -8.31 3.41
C GLY A 183 12.14 -6.97 3.36
N CYS A 184 11.47 -5.89 3.76
CA CYS A 184 12.02 -4.55 3.75
C CYS A 184 13.16 -4.41 4.77
N MET A 185 13.00 -4.99 5.95
CA MET A 185 13.98 -4.87 7.05
C MET A 185 15.31 -5.52 6.69
N ASP A 186 15.27 -6.77 6.22
CA ASP A 186 16.48 -7.52 5.82
C ASP A 186 17.20 -6.81 4.68
N ARG A 187 16.46 -6.40 3.63
CA ARG A 187 17.05 -5.66 2.51
C ARG A 187 17.73 -4.38 2.97
N SER A 188 17.07 -3.60 3.84
CA SER A 188 17.65 -2.36 4.36
C SER A 188 18.92 -2.61 5.15
N ARG A 189 18.94 -3.66 5.97
CA ARG A 189 20.13 -4.04 6.74
C ARG A 189 21.29 -4.43 5.82
N THR A 190 21.06 -5.36 4.89
CA THR A 190 22.10 -5.82 3.95
C THR A 190 22.64 -4.67 3.11
N MET A 191 21.77 -3.78 2.61
CA MET A 191 22.21 -2.61 1.83
C MET A 191 22.97 -1.59 2.68
N ALA A 192 22.56 -1.37 3.94
CA ALA A 192 23.27 -0.47 4.83
C ALA A 192 24.68 -0.99 5.10
N GLU A 193 24.82 -2.28 5.43
CA GLU A 193 26.11 -2.93 5.67
C GLU A 193 27.02 -2.86 4.42
N ALA A 194 26.46 -3.06 3.22
CA ALA A 194 27.22 -3.02 1.97
C ALA A 194 27.62 -1.59 1.52
N LEU A 195 26.73 -0.61 1.64
CA LEU A 195 26.93 0.72 1.07
C LEU A 195 27.63 1.70 2.03
N MET A 196 27.46 1.51 3.35
CA MET A 196 27.94 2.48 4.35
C MET A 196 29.45 2.67 4.35
N PRO A 197 30.31 1.62 4.27
CA PRO A 197 31.76 1.80 4.25
C PRO A 197 32.21 2.69 3.08
N GLY A 198 31.74 2.37 1.87
CA GLY A 198 32.09 3.14 0.67
C GLY A 198 31.52 4.56 0.65
N ALA A 199 30.34 4.78 1.22
CA ALA A 199 29.76 6.11 1.37
C ALA A 199 30.52 6.96 2.39
N LEU A 200 30.93 6.36 3.51
CA LEU A 200 31.71 7.02 4.55
C LEU A 200 33.10 7.43 4.05
N SER A 201 33.83 6.51 3.38
CA SER A 201 35.13 6.81 2.80
C SER A 201 35.07 7.97 1.81
N ARG A 202 34.06 7.98 0.93
CA ARG A 202 33.83 9.09 -0.02
C ARG A 202 33.53 10.40 0.68
N ALA A 203 32.62 10.40 1.66
CA ALA A 203 32.25 11.62 2.37
C ALA A 203 33.41 12.19 3.20
N ILE A 204 34.24 11.35 3.82
CA ILE A 204 35.44 11.77 4.54
C ILE A 204 36.46 12.36 3.56
N ALA A 205 36.70 11.72 2.41
CA ALA A 205 37.62 12.25 1.40
C ALA A 205 37.16 13.62 0.88
N ASP A 206 35.86 13.80 0.63
CA ASP A 206 35.30 15.10 0.24
C ASP A 206 35.40 16.15 1.34
N ALA A 207 35.20 15.76 2.60
CA ALA A 207 35.39 16.64 3.75
C ALA A 207 36.84 17.09 3.91
N ILE A 208 37.82 16.20 3.68
CA ILE A 208 39.24 16.57 3.68
C ILE A 208 39.55 17.53 2.54
N ARG A 209 39.04 17.26 1.33
CA ARG A 209 39.25 18.11 0.15
C ARG A 209 38.64 19.50 0.29
N THR A 210 37.53 19.62 1.00
CA THR A 210 36.78 20.87 1.18
C THR A 210 37.13 21.62 2.48
N ALA A 211 37.97 21.02 3.34
CA ALA A 211 38.45 21.65 4.56
C ALA A 211 39.34 22.86 4.21
N ARG A 212 38.79 24.07 4.36
CA ARG A 212 39.52 25.35 4.37
C ARG A 212 39.80 25.77 5.81
#